data_AF-A0A9X3J0U0-F1
#
_entry.id   AF-A0A9X3J0U0-F1
#
_cell.length_a   1.000
_cell.length_b   1.000
_cell.length_c   1.000
_cell.angle_alpha   90.00
_cell.angle_beta   90.00
_cell.angle_gamma   90.00
#
_symmetry.space_group_name_H-M   'P 1'
#
loop_
_entity.id
_entity.type
_entity.pdbx_description
1 polymer ?
#
loop_
_entity_poly.entity_id
_entity_poly.type
_entity_poly.pdbx_seq_one_letter_code
_entity_poly.pdbx_strand_id
1 'polypeptide(L)'
;MLGHCTYKNRFSDRTECREYRGDRWDEAGASADCGEWGAELEGGACEYEDILGACVLGDPERVIRVVVPGADAGDCRQQERGCEIFGGGIFVPGPVCGGEDLPDPVEGNVFQWPVLECKQPLDGEPAGQGEGGDVCTWSMISGCTEPGRDFSAYASCDMVRTQRPYSAQPTPQPEVEDPRLGDAAYAEELAWVTEQVSACACVCCHQTSLTPDGAAIWDLEAPGNWINTFTPYGLAFAGGFLDSSLLGAYPAAENNGFDRASTGLPTTDPERMRAFFAAELEHRGLSPEDFADADPTPAPFYQQYLFEPQVCAEGEGVAADGTITWEGGSARYVYVLAADAPNPGVPPNLDLPEGTLWRVEVPWDSSPMPSRSVRYGQLPEGARQAFPKDGSPAVLKAGSTYYLYVLADIGVPITRCLFDYGG
;
A
#
# COMPACT_ATOMS: atom_id res chain seq x y z
N MET A 1 9.71 11.88 -15.82
CA MET A 1 9.18 13.26 -15.84
C MET A 1 9.75 13.97 -17.05
N LEU A 2 8.93 14.62 -17.86
CA LEU A 2 9.36 15.24 -19.12
C LEU A 2 9.76 16.72 -18.95
N GLY A 3 9.05 17.46 -18.10
CA GLY A 3 9.28 18.88 -17.86
C GLY A 3 8.10 19.51 -17.14
N HIS A 4 8.12 20.84 -17.01
CA HIS A 4 7.05 21.60 -16.38
C HIS A 4 6.74 22.89 -17.15
N CYS A 5 5.64 23.55 -16.82
CA CYS A 5 5.45 24.95 -17.18
C CYS A 5 4.70 25.71 -16.11
N THR A 6 5.15 26.95 -15.90
CA THR A 6 4.57 27.87 -14.93
C THR A 6 3.58 28.79 -15.63
N TYR A 7 2.37 28.88 -15.10
CA TYR A 7 1.28 29.65 -15.71
C TYR A 7 0.48 30.41 -14.66
N LYS A 8 -0.27 31.42 -15.11
CA LYS A 8 -1.25 32.11 -14.27
C LYS A 8 -2.61 31.43 -14.41
N ASN A 9 -3.09 30.79 -13.34
CA ASN A 9 -4.39 30.15 -13.34
C ASN A 9 -5.49 31.20 -13.44
N ARG A 10 -6.39 31.04 -14.43
CA ARG A 10 -7.43 32.01 -14.77
C ARG A 10 -8.57 32.09 -13.75
N PHE A 11 -8.70 31.09 -12.89
CA PHE A 11 -9.75 30.98 -11.88
C PHE A 11 -9.29 31.45 -10.50
N SER A 12 -8.08 31.07 -10.10
CA SER A 12 -7.51 31.43 -8.80
C SER A 12 -6.71 32.73 -8.83
N ASP A 13 -6.35 33.23 -10.02
CA ASP A 13 -5.36 34.30 -10.23
C ASP A 13 -4.05 34.02 -9.46
N ARG A 14 -3.69 32.74 -9.28
CA ARG A 14 -2.42 32.31 -8.69
C ARG A 14 -1.47 31.85 -9.78
N THR A 15 -0.17 32.04 -9.54
CA THR A 15 0.85 31.42 -10.36
C THR A 15 0.97 29.98 -9.90
N GLU A 16 0.66 29.05 -10.79
CA GLU A 16 0.72 27.61 -10.55
C GLU A 16 1.73 27.00 -11.52
N CYS A 17 2.14 25.77 -11.23
CA CYS A 17 3.08 25.06 -12.08
C CYS A 17 2.56 23.66 -12.39
N ARG A 18 2.62 23.30 -13.66
CA ARG A 18 2.17 22.02 -14.22
C ARG A 18 3.37 21.18 -14.58
N GLU A 19 3.42 19.95 -14.11
CA GLU A 19 4.47 18.98 -14.46
C GLU A 19 3.90 17.85 -15.31
N TYR A 20 4.63 17.49 -16.35
CA TYR A 20 4.26 16.44 -17.29
C TYR A 20 5.01 15.16 -16.93
N ARG A 21 4.26 14.16 -16.47
CA ARG A 21 4.80 12.94 -15.86
C ARG A 21 4.18 11.70 -16.54
N GLY A 22 4.93 10.60 -16.63
CA GLY A 22 4.53 9.39 -17.35
C GLY A 22 5.06 9.32 -18.79
N ASP A 23 5.11 8.10 -19.33
CA ASP A 23 5.85 7.76 -20.56
C ASP A 23 5.12 8.12 -21.85
N ARG A 24 3.83 8.48 -21.78
CA ARG A 24 3.02 8.91 -22.93
C ARG A 24 3.02 10.41 -23.16
N TRP A 25 3.81 11.17 -22.40
CA TRP A 25 4.15 12.54 -22.75
C TRP A 25 5.36 12.58 -23.69
N ASP A 26 5.20 13.23 -24.84
CA ASP A 26 6.30 13.69 -25.67
C ASP A 26 6.43 15.22 -25.60
N GLU A 27 7.58 15.76 -26.01
CA GLU A 27 7.85 17.20 -25.96
C GLU A 27 6.80 18.02 -26.72
N ALA A 28 6.32 17.49 -27.86
CA ALA A 28 5.31 18.14 -28.67
C ALA A 28 3.97 18.24 -27.94
N GLY A 29 3.53 17.16 -27.30
CA GLY A 29 2.28 17.11 -26.55
C GLY A 29 2.32 17.96 -25.29
N ALA A 30 3.41 17.90 -24.53
CA ALA A 30 3.57 18.73 -23.33
C ALA A 30 3.67 20.23 -23.67
N SER A 31 4.39 20.57 -24.75
CA SER A 31 4.45 21.96 -25.23
C SER A 31 3.10 22.47 -25.70
N ALA A 32 2.30 21.61 -26.37
CA ALA A 32 0.96 21.97 -26.79
C ALA A 32 0.03 22.26 -25.59
N ASP A 33 0.05 21.41 -24.56
CA ASP A 33 -0.74 21.62 -23.34
C ASP A 33 -0.30 22.89 -22.59
N CYS A 34 1.02 23.12 -22.42
CA CYS A 34 1.53 24.38 -21.86
C CYS A 34 1.03 25.61 -22.64
N GLY A 35 0.98 25.51 -23.97
CA GLY A 35 0.48 26.55 -24.85
C GLY A 35 -0.99 26.90 -24.59
N GLU A 36 -1.84 25.95 -24.21
CA GLU A 36 -3.25 26.21 -23.86
C GLU A 36 -3.38 27.12 -22.61
N TRP A 37 -2.40 27.03 -21.72
CA TRP A 37 -2.26 27.86 -20.52
C TRP A 37 -1.47 29.14 -20.75
N GLY A 38 -0.96 29.35 -21.97
CA GLY A 38 -0.16 30.52 -22.33
C GLY A 38 1.25 30.49 -21.71
N ALA A 39 1.80 29.30 -21.47
CA ALA A 39 3.13 29.08 -20.92
C ALA A 39 4.02 28.30 -21.90
N GLU A 40 5.33 28.32 -21.67
CA GLU A 40 6.32 27.56 -22.42
C GLU A 40 6.80 26.36 -21.58
N LEU A 41 7.10 25.24 -22.25
CA LEU A 41 7.62 24.04 -21.59
C LEU A 41 9.09 24.26 -21.22
N GLU A 42 9.41 24.00 -19.96
CA GLU A 42 10.74 24.06 -19.37
C GLU A 42 11.15 22.68 -18.84
N GLY A 43 12.46 22.45 -18.72
CA GLY A 43 12.99 21.22 -18.12
C GLY A 43 12.97 21.27 -16.59
N GLY A 44 12.91 20.11 -15.95
CA GLY A 44 12.91 19.98 -14.48
C GLY A 44 11.53 20.01 -13.84
N ALA A 45 11.50 19.99 -12.51
CA ALA A 45 10.29 19.99 -11.69
C ALA A 45 9.84 21.41 -11.32
N CYS A 46 8.63 21.53 -10.77
CA CYS A 46 8.16 22.78 -10.20
C CYS A 46 8.86 23.08 -8.87
N GLU A 47 9.40 24.28 -8.71
CA GLU A 47 10.08 24.72 -7.48
C GLU A 47 9.29 25.84 -6.79
N TYR A 48 8.90 25.60 -5.53
CA TYR A 48 8.29 26.59 -4.65
C TYR A 48 8.80 26.41 -3.21
N GLU A 49 8.88 27.51 -2.47
CA GLU A 49 9.30 27.50 -1.06
C GLU A 49 8.23 26.88 -0.15
N ASP A 50 6.96 27.23 -0.36
CA ASP A 50 5.81 26.71 0.38
C ASP A 50 4.74 26.21 -0.59
N ILE A 51 4.25 24.99 -0.34
CA ILE A 51 3.20 24.36 -1.15
C ILE A 51 2.03 23.89 -0.27
N LEU A 52 0.83 24.14 -0.78
CA LEU A 52 -0.42 23.63 -0.19
C LEU A 52 -0.62 22.16 -0.58
N GLY A 53 -0.13 21.75 -1.75
CA GLY A 53 -0.26 20.38 -2.25
C GLY A 53 -0.18 20.33 -3.77
N ALA A 54 -0.61 19.21 -4.35
CA ALA A 54 -0.72 19.04 -5.78
C ALA A 54 -2.06 18.47 -6.20
N CYS A 55 -2.53 18.92 -7.36
CA CYS A 55 -3.61 18.26 -8.06
C CYS A 55 -3.05 17.31 -9.11
N VAL A 56 -3.35 16.03 -8.98
CA VAL A 56 -2.92 15.00 -9.94
C VAL A 56 -4.06 14.75 -10.92
N LEU A 57 -3.80 15.01 -12.20
CA LEU A 57 -4.75 14.92 -13.31
C LEU A 57 -4.28 13.87 -14.34
N GLY A 58 -5.23 13.30 -15.08
CA GLY A 58 -4.94 12.35 -16.16
C GLY A 58 -4.82 10.92 -15.66
N ASP A 59 -4.06 10.11 -16.40
CA ASP A 59 -3.85 8.68 -16.11
C ASP A 59 -2.37 8.40 -15.81
N PRO A 60 -2.02 7.25 -15.20
CA PRO A 60 -0.65 6.96 -14.74
C PRO A 60 0.44 7.02 -15.81
N GLU A 61 0.09 6.82 -17.09
CA GLU A 61 1.03 6.87 -18.21
C GLU A 61 1.10 8.27 -18.83
N ARG A 62 0.13 9.15 -18.54
CA ARG A 62 0.05 10.56 -18.99
C ARG A 62 -0.52 11.44 -17.88
N VAL A 63 0.29 11.65 -16.85
CA VAL A 63 -0.05 12.42 -15.64
C VAL A 63 0.28 13.90 -15.85
N ILE A 64 -0.62 14.79 -15.44
CA ILE A 64 -0.31 16.20 -15.20
C ILE A 64 -0.40 16.41 -13.69
N ARG A 65 0.70 16.83 -13.07
CA ARG A 65 0.71 17.23 -11.67
C ARG A 65 0.75 18.75 -11.57
N VAL A 66 -0.31 19.36 -11.07
CA VAL A 66 -0.37 20.80 -10.81
C VAL A 66 0.09 21.04 -9.39
N VAL A 67 1.27 21.62 -9.20
CA VAL A 67 1.77 22.03 -7.88
C VAL A 67 1.12 23.36 -7.50
N VAL A 68 0.49 23.39 -6.33
CA VAL A 68 -0.26 24.52 -5.81
C VAL A 68 0.58 25.22 -4.73
N PRO A 69 1.19 26.38 -5.03
CA PRO A 69 1.97 27.10 -4.04
C PRO A 69 1.08 27.80 -3.01
N GLY A 70 1.61 27.95 -1.79
CA GLY A 70 1.00 28.76 -0.75
C GLY A 70 1.44 28.35 0.66
N ALA A 71 1.47 29.34 1.55
CA ALA A 71 1.94 29.22 2.94
C ALA A 71 0.80 29.30 3.99
N ASP A 72 -0.46 29.46 3.56
CA ASP A 72 -1.62 29.57 4.46
C ASP A 72 -2.43 28.27 4.50
N ALA A 73 -2.36 27.56 5.63
CA ALA A 73 -3.12 26.33 5.86
C ALA A 73 -4.66 26.54 5.77
N GLY A 74 -5.15 27.78 5.89
CA GLY A 74 -6.55 28.12 5.68
C GLY A 74 -7.06 27.85 4.26
N ASP A 75 -6.15 27.78 3.27
CA ASP A 75 -6.50 27.60 1.86
C ASP A 75 -6.66 26.13 1.44
N CYS A 76 -6.21 25.18 2.25
CA CYS A 76 -6.11 23.75 1.90
C CYS A 76 -7.41 23.15 1.39
N ARG A 77 -8.51 23.35 2.12
CA ARG A 77 -9.83 22.82 1.77
C ARG A 77 -10.38 23.41 0.48
N GLN A 78 -9.99 24.63 0.15
CA GLN A 78 -10.39 25.26 -1.11
C GLN A 78 -9.62 24.64 -2.27
N GLN A 79 -8.32 24.38 -2.10
CA GLN A 79 -7.48 23.78 -3.14
C GLN A 79 -7.84 22.32 -3.41
N GLU A 80 -8.12 21.56 -2.36
CA GLU A 80 -8.66 20.18 -2.45
C GLU A 80 -9.93 20.14 -3.30
N ARG A 81 -10.93 20.96 -2.94
CA ARG A 81 -12.17 21.08 -3.73
C ARG A 81 -11.92 21.57 -5.15
N GLY A 82 -10.98 22.51 -5.32
CA GLY A 82 -10.54 23.01 -6.61
C GLY A 82 -10.08 21.85 -7.52
N CYS A 83 -9.22 21.00 -6.99
CA CYS A 83 -8.69 19.85 -7.69
C CYS A 83 -9.75 18.79 -7.99
N GLU A 84 -10.48 18.34 -6.97
CA GLU A 84 -11.34 17.17 -7.08
C GLU A 84 -12.66 17.48 -7.79
N ILE A 85 -13.24 18.65 -7.54
CA ILE A 85 -14.57 19.00 -8.07
C ILE A 85 -14.45 19.69 -9.43
N PHE A 86 -13.46 20.56 -9.62
CA PHE A 86 -13.36 21.39 -10.82
C PHE A 86 -12.23 20.94 -11.75
N GLY A 87 -11.12 20.44 -11.21
CA GLY A 87 -10.01 19.88 -11.97
C GLY A 87 -10.25 18.44 -12.44
N GLY A 88 -11.10 17.69 -11.73
CA GLY A 88 -11.32 16.27 -11.97
C GLY A 88 -10.12 15.39 -11.60
N GLY A 89 -9.28 15.87 -10.68
CA GLY A 89 -8.08 15.19 -10.20
C GLY A 89 -8.19 14.67 -8.78
N ILE A 90 -7.06 14.17 -8.28
CA ILE A 90 -6.89 13.81 -6.87
C ILE A 90 -5.99 14.85 -6.21
N PHE A 91 -6.42 15.40 -5.08
CA PHE A 91 -5.60 16.33 -4.32
C PHE A 91 -4.66 15.58 -3.37
N VAL A 92 -3.36 15.85 -3.48
CA VAL A 92 -2.33 15.35 -2.58
C VAL A 92 -1.88 16.52 -1.70
N PRO A 93 -2.17 16.52 -0.39
CA PRO A 93 -1.80 17.63 0.49
C PRO A 93 -0.27 17.74 0.62
N GLY A 94 0.24 18.96 0.63
CA GLY A 94 1.65 19.29 0.89
C GLY A 94 1.89 19.70 2.35
N PRO A 95 3.13 20.08 2.73
CA PRO A 95 3.52 20.38 4.11
C PRO A 95 2.64 21.42 4.81
N VAL A 96 2.25 22.48 4.09
CA VAL A 96 1.41 23.55 4.65
C VAL A 96 0.01 23.06 4.99
N CYS A 97 -0.48 22.03 4.30
CA CYS A 97 -1.77 21.40 4.52
C CYS A 97 -1.71 20.13 5.39
N GLY A 98 -0.60 19.91 6.08
CA GLY A 98 -0.39 18.75 6.93
C GLY A 98 -0.11 17.45 6.18
N GLY A 99 0.21 17.53 4.88
CA GLY A 99 0.77 16.43 4.11
C GLY A 99 2.31 16.43 4.13
N GLU A 100 2.93 15.48 3.45
CA GLU A 100 4.40 15.43 3.28
C GLU A 100 4.84 16.31 2.10
N ASP A 101 6.15 16.52 1.92
CA ASP A 101 6.67 17.10 0.68
C ASP A 101 6.13 16.31 -0.52
N LEU A 102 5.71 17.00 -1.58
CA LEU A 102 5.20 16.32 -2.77
C LEU A 102 6.28 15.38 -3.29
N PRO A 103 6.10 14.06 -3.20
CA PRO A 103 7.16 13.15 -3.59
C PRO A 103 7.46 13.41 -5.06
N ASP A 104 8.73 13.45 -5.46
CA ASP A 104 9.06 13.18 -6.86
C ASP A 104 8.31 11.92 -7.31
N PRO A 105 7.99 11.75 -8.61
CA PRO A 105 7.27 10.57 -9.03
C PRO A 105 8.23 9.45 -8.70
N VAL A 106 7.94 8.74 -7.63
CA VAL A 106 8.46 7.41 -7.48
C VAL A 106 7.99 6.78 -8.78
N GLU A 107 8.93 6.32 -9.60
CA GLU A 107 8.64 5.15 -10.43
C GLU A 107 8.10 4.12 -9.44
N GLY A 108 6.80 4.18 -9.18
CA GLY A 108 6.17 3.46 -8.10
C GLY A 108 6.26 2.01 -8.50
N ASN A 109 6.98 1.22 -7.73
CA ASN A 109 7.03 -0.21 -7.97
C ASN A 109 5.61 -0.75 -7.85
N VAL A 110 5.00 -1.09 -8.99
CA VAL A 110 3.72 -1.79 -9.08
C VAL A 110 3.74 -2.98 -8.14
N PHE A 111 2.64 -3.22 -7.44
CA PHE A 111 2.51 -4.34 -6.51
C PHE A 111 2.96 -5.64 -7.18
N GLN A 112 4.00 -6.27 -6.63
CA GLN A 112 4.44 -7.58 -7.08
C GLN A 112 3.81 -8.66 -6.20
N TRP A 113 3.16 -9.62 -6.85
CA TRP A 113 2.56 -10.76 -6.16
C TRP A 113 3.60 -11.54 -5.35
N PRO A 114 3.30 -11.90 -4.10
CA PRO A 114 4.15 -12.75 -3.28
C PRO A 114 4.54 -14.05 -3.97
N VAL A 115 5.79 -14.45 -3.80
CA VAL A 115 6.30 -15.77 -4.19
C VAL A 115 6.89 -16.45 -2.96
N LEU A 116 6.75 -17.77 -2.88
CA LEU A 116 7.44 -18.58 -1.88
C LEU A 116 8.84 -18.89 -2.41
N GLU A 117 9.85 -18.22 -1.87
CA GLU A 117 11.25 -18.44 -2.23
C GLU A 117 11.83 -19.56 -1.39
N CYS A 118 12.14 -20.71 -2.02
CA CYS A 118 12.83 -21.82 -1.37
C CYS A 118 14.31 -21.82 -1.77
N LYS A 119 15.21 -21.67 -0.79
CA LYS A 119 16.66 -21.61 -0.98
C LYS A 119 17.33 -22.62 -0.05
N GLN A 120 18.49 -23.13 -0.46
CA GLN A 120 19.33 -23.94 0.42
C GLN A 120 19.77 -23.10 1.64
N PRO A 121 19.91 -23.72 2.82
CA PRO A 121 20.38 -23.03 4.01
C PRO A 121 21.79 -22.46 3.78
N LEU A 122 22.10 -21.33 4.41
CA LEU A 122 23.44 -20.75 4.37
C LEU A 122 24.47 -21.67 5.03
N ASP A 123 25.74 -21.52 4.64
CA ASP A 123 26.84 -22.32 5.18
C ASP A 123 26.90 -22.23 6.72
N GLY A 124 26.76 -23.38 7.39
CA GLY A 124 26.79 -23.49 8.85
C GLY A 124 25.42 -23.49 9.52
N GLU A 125 24.35 -23.19 8.78
CA GLU A 125 22.98 -23.31 9.27
C GLU A 125 22.45 -24.76 9.15
N PRO A 126 21.51 -25.18 10.02
CA PRO A 126 20.85 -26.47 9.86
C PRO A 126 20.00 -26.52 8.58
N ALA A 127 19.63 -27.74 8.16
CA ALA A 127 18.65 -27.93 7.10
C ALA A 127 17.32 -27.22 7.45
N GLY A 128 16.70 -26.60 6.45
CA GLY A 128 15.37 -26.02 6.56
C GLY A 128 14.26 -27.07 6.62
N GLN A 129 13.04 -26.57 6.80
CA GLN A 129 11.81 -27.34 6.96
C GLN A 129 11.17 -27.71 5.62
N GLY A 130 11.63 -27.11 4.52
CA GLY A 130 11.17 -27.36 3.16
C GLY A 130 11.67 -28.68 2.56
N GLU A 131 11.19 -28.97 1.36
CA GLU A 131 11.63 -30.15 0.60
C GLU A 131 13.14 -30.11 0.35
N GLY A 132 13.83 -31.23 0.50
CA GLY A 132 15.29 -31.29 0.33
C GLY A 132 16.10 -30.54 1.39
N GLY A 133 15.45 -30.06 2.46
CA GLY A 133 16.09 -29.23 3.49
C GLY A 133 16.22 -27.76 3.11
N ASP A 134 15.45 -27.29 2.12
CA ASP A 134 15.36 -25.87 1.78
C ASP A 134 14.67 -25.05 2.88
N VAL A 135 15.03 -23.78 2.96
CA VAL A 135 14.33 -22.75 3.74
C VAL A 135 13.39 -22.02 2.79
N CYS A 136 12.09 -22.09 3.06
CA CYS A 136 11.06 -21.49 2.23
C CYS A 136 10.45 -20.27 2.93
N THR A 137 10.54 -19.11 2.27
CA THR A 137 10.11 -17.83 2.84
C THR A 137 9.26 -17.07 1.83
N TRP A 138 8.10 -16.56 2.26
CA TRP A 138 7.27 -15.71 1.43
C TRP A 138 7.92 -14.34 1.27
N SER A 139 8.11 -13.89 0.03
CA SER A 139 8.47 -12.49 -0.28
C SER A 139 7.24 -11.59 -0.16
N MET A 140 6.76 -11.45 1.07
CA MET A 140 5.59 -10.68 1.43
C MET A 140 5.78 -9.92 2.73
N ILE A 141 5.12 -8.76 2.89
CA ILE A 141 5.17 -7.97 4.13
C ILE A 141 4.74 -8.75 5.40
N SER A 142 3.88 -9.76 5.25
CA SER A 142 3.45 -10.66 6.33
C SER A 142 4.26 -11.96 6.41
N GLY A 143 5.24 -12.14 5.52
CA GLY A 143 6.08 -13.33 5.42
C GLY A 143 7.21 -13.34 6.45
N CYS A 144 7.50 -14.53 6.96
CA CYS A 144 8.62 -14.79 7.87
C CYS A 144 9.39 -16.04 7.43
N THR A 145 10.71 -16.01 7.60
CA THR A 145 11.57 -17.19 7.48
C THR A 145 11.48 -18.04 8.74
N GLU A 146 12.23 -19.14 8.79
CA GLU A 146 12.28 -20.01 9.98
C GLU A 146 12.91 -19.29 11.18
N PRO A 147 12.50 -19.60 12.43
CA PRO A 147 13.10 -19.03 13.63
C PRO A 147 14.63 -19.18 13.67
N GLY A 148 15.31 -18.16 14.16
CA GLY A 148 16.78 -18.09 14.20
C GLY A 148 17.47 -17.75 12.87
N ARG A 149 16.72 -17.41 11.82
CA ARG A 149 17.26 -16.95 10.53
C ARG A 149 16.82 -15.52 10.22
N ASP A 150 17.57 -14.83 9.37
CA ASP A 150 17.22 -13.48 8.90
C ASP A 150 16.34 -13.52 7.65
N PHE A 151 15.27 -12.74 7.63
CA PHE A 151 14.35 -12.67 6.48
C PHE A 151 15.06 -12.31 5.18
N SER A 152 15.93 -11.30 5.22
CA SER A 152 16.60 -10.74 4.04
C SER A 152 17.60 -11.70 3.39
N ALA A 153 18.02 -12.75 4.08
CA ALA A 153 18.83 -13.83 3.52
C ALA A 153 17.99 -14.75 2.62
N TYR A 154 16.69 -14.87 2.88
CA TYR A 154 15.82 -15.87 2.27
C TYR A 154 14.72 -15.30 1.38
N ALA A 155 14.36 -14.02 1.50
CA ALA A 155 13.33 -13.36 0.71
C ALA A 155 13.72 -11.93 0.28
N SER A 156 13.00 -11.38 -0.70
CA SER A 156 13.34 -10.10 -1.34
C SER A 156 12.68 -8.90 -0.67
N CYS A 157 13.49 -8.02 -0.06
CA CYS A 157 13.01 -6.73 0.44
C CYS A 157 12.60 -5.76 -0.68
N ASP A 158 13.15 -5.89 -1.90
CA ASP A 158 12.69 -5.10 -3.04
C ASP A 158 11.23 -5.41 -3.37
N MET A 159 10.89 -6.70 -3.39
CA MET A 159 9.52 -7.15 -3.64
C MET A 159 8.57 -6.68 -2.53
N VAL A 160 8.96 -6.83 -1.26
CA VAL A 160 8.16 -6.39 -0.11
C VAL A 160 7.84 -4.89 -0.19
N ARG A 161 8.82 -4.05 -0.55
CA ARG A 161 8.61 -2.60 -0.69
C ARG A 161 7.66 -2.20 -1.82
N THR A 162 7.39 -3.08 -2.79
CA THR A 162 6.34 -2.87 -3.80
C THR A 162 4.93 -3.10 -3.25
N GLN A 163 4.81 -3.95 -2.22
CA GLN A 163 3.53 -4.35 -1.65
C GLN A 163 3.05 -3.39 -0.57
N ARG A 164 4.01 -2.79 0.11
CA ARG A 164 3.78 -1.72 1.07
C ARG A 164 4.83 -0.65 0.83
N PRO A 165 4.45 0.45 0.16
CA PRO A 165 5.37 1.55 -0.09
C PRO A 165 6.03 1.99 1.20
N TYR A 166 7.34 2.07 1.15
CA TYR A 166 8.20 2.51 2.24
C TYR A 166 8.63 3.95 1.98
N SER A 167 8.62 4.76 3.03
CA SER A 167 9.34 6.02 3.09
C SER A 167 10.13 6.06 4.40
N ALA A 168 11.37 6.54 4.33
CA ALA A 168 12.13 6.81 5.54
C ALA A 168 11.36 7.83 6.38
N GLN A 169 11.16 7.53 7.65
CA GLN A 169 10.49 8.44 8.57
C GLN A 169 11.32 8.57 9.84
N PRO A 170 11.45 9.78 10.40
CA PRO A 170 12.19 9.98 11.64
C PRO A 170 11.69 9.04 12.74
N THR A 171 12.61 8.31 13.35
CA THR A 171 12.32 7.50 14.53
C THR A 171 12.53 8.34 15.79
N PRO A 172 11.72 8.15 16.85
CA PRO A 172 12.10 8.58 18.19
C PRO A 172 13.55 8.24 18.50
N GLN A 173 14.29 9.21 19.06
CA GLN A 173 15.68 9.01 19.41
C GLN A 173 15.77 8.00 20.56
N PRO A 174 16.51 6.90 20.42
CA PRO A 174 16.63 5.91 21.48
C PRO A 174 17.36 6.55 22.68
N GLU A 175 16.92 6.22 23.90
CA GLU A 175 17.74 6.46 25.08
C GLU A 175 19.00 5.59 24.98
N VAL A 176 20.15 6.23 24.77
CA VAL A 176 21.43 5.55 24.52
C VAL A 176 21.87 4.70 25.73
N GLU A 177 21.44 5.08 26.94
CA GLU A 177 21.73 4.36 28.19
C GLU A 177 20.42 3.92 28.85
N ASP A 178 19.78 2.88 28.32
CA ASP A 178 18.63 2.24 28.97
C ASP A 178 19.11 1.23 30.03
N PRO A 179 18.90 1.49 31.35
CA PRO A 179 19.38 0.62 32.41
C PRO A 179 18.75 -0.77 32.39
N ARG A 180 17.61 -0.96 31.71
CA ARG A 180 16.95 -2.27 31.56
C ARG A 180 17.81 -3.24 30.75
N LEU A 181 18.70 -2.76 29.87
CA LEU A 181 19.66 -3.62 29.17
C LEU A 181 20.65 -4.31 30.12
N GLY A 182 20.81 -3.81 31.35
CA GLY A 182 21.59 -4.47 32.40
C GLY A 182 20.82 -5.56 33.17
N ASP A 183 19.50 -5.66 33.00
CA ASP A 183 18.68 -6.74 33.55
C ASP A 183 18.71 -7.94 32.61
N ALA A 184 19.18 -9.09 33.11
CA ALA A 184 19.32 -10.30 32.32
C ALA A 184 17.99 -10.82 31.77
N ALA A 185 16.88 -10.68 32.52
CA ALA A 185 15.58 -11.14 32.06
C ALA A 185 15.05 -10.26 30.92
N TYR A 186 15.22 -8.94 31.04
CA TYR A 186 14.85 -8.01 29.98
C TYR A 186 15.70 -8.21 28.72
N ALA A 187 17.01 -8.34 28.88
CA ALA A 187 17.92 -8.53 27.76
C ALA A 187 17.65 -9.84 27.00
N GLU A 188 17.33 -10.93 27.71
CA GLU A 188 16.93 -12.20 27.09
C GLU A 188 15.62 -12.05 26.31
N GLU A 189 14.64 -11.36 26.88
CA GLU A 189 13.35 -11.13 26.21
C GLU A 189 13.49 -10.24 24.98
N LEU A 190 14.26 -9.14 25.09
CA LEU A 190 14.56 -8.26 23.96
C LEU A 190 15.32 -8.99 22.85
N ALA A 191 16.27 -9.87 23.21
CA ALA A 191 16.98 -10.69 22.23
C ALA A 191 16.02 -11.63 21.49
N TRP A 192 15.08 -12.25 22.20
CA TRP A 192 14.04 -13.07 21.58
C TRP A 192 13.12 -12.24 20.67
N VAL A 193 12.63 -11.08 21.11
CA VAL A 193 11.81 -10.18 20.26
C VAL A 193 12.58 -9.77 19.01
N THR A 194 13.86 -9.44 19.16
CA THR A 194 14.74 -9.09 18.04
C THR A 194 14.84 -10.23 17.04
N GLU A 195 15.06 -11.47 17.51
CA GLU A 195 15.07 -12.66 16.65
C GLU A 195 13.74 -12.85 15.88
N GLN A 196 12.60 -12.68 16.55
CA GLN A 196 11.29 -12.80 15.89
C GLN A 196 11.11 -11.75 14.79
N VAL A 197 11.51 -10.50 15.05
CA VAL A 197 11.39 -9.40 14.08
C VAL A 197 12.35 -9.57 12.92
N SER A 198 13.61 -9.96 13.19
CA SER A 198 14.64 -10.24 12.18
C SER A 198 14.24 -11.34 11.21
N ALA A 199 13.48 -12.33 11.69
CA ALA A 199 12.96 -13.41 10.86
C ALA A 199 11.84 -12.98 9.91
N CYS A 200 11.30 -11.76 10.02
CA CYS A 200 10.13 -11.32 9.26
C CYS A 200 10.40 -10.10 8.37
N ALA A 201 9.55 -9.92 7.36
CA ALA A 201 9.67 -8.84 6.38
C ALA A 201 9.63 -7.41 6.94
N CYS A 202 9.31 -7.23 8.23
CA CYS A 202 9.41 -5.95 8.93
C CYS A 202 10.78 -5.29 8.74
N VAL A 203 11.86 -6.08 8.70
CA VAL A 203 13.22 -5.57 8.49
C VAL A 203 13.40 -4.80 7.18
N CYS A 204 12.57 -5.07 6.16
CA CYS A 204 12.66 -4.40 4.86
C CYS A 204 12.29 -2.91 4.91
N CYS A 205 11.63 -2.47 5.98
CA CYS A 205 11.28 -1.07 6.23
C CYS A 205 11.89 -0.52 7.53
N HIS A 206 12.32 -1.40 8.44
CA HIS A 206 12.65 -1.04 9.82
C HIS A 206 14.06 -1.45 10.26
N GLN A 207 14.94 -1.75 9.31
CA GLN A 207 16.34 -2.02 9.57
C GLN A 207 17.20 -1.13 8.67
N THR A 208 17.87 -0.14 9.26
CA THR A 208 18.59 0.90 8.51
C THR A 208 19.57 0.35 7.47
N SER A 209 20.26 -0.75 7.75
CA SER A 209 21.20 -1.40 6.81
C SER A 209 20.53 -2.04 5.58
N LEU A 210 19.23 -2.31 5.61
CA LEU A 210 18.46 -2.92 4.52
C LEU A 210 17.58 -1.91 3.76
N THR A 211 17.31 -0.76 4.36
CA THR A 211 16.50 0.30 3.77
C THR A 211 17.34 1.27 2.95
N PRO A 212 16.87 1.74 1.77
CA PRO A 212 17.63 2.69 0.93
C PRO A 212 17.92 4.03 1.62
N ASP A 213 16.94 4.57 2.35
CA ASP A 213 16.96 5.97 2.83
C ASP A 213 16.86 6.07 4.37
N GLY A 214 16.98 4.94 5.08
CA GLY A 214 16.90 4.84 6.55
C GLY A 214 15.59 4.26 7.08
N ALA A 215 15.56 3.70 8.29
CA ALA A 215 14.36 3.03 8.79
C ALA A 215 13.11 3.94 8.84
N ALA A 216 11.93 3.32 8.71
CA ALA A 216 10.64 3.98 8.81
C ALA A 216 10.06 3.84 10.21
N ILE A 217 9.71 4.94 10.90
CA ILE A 217 8.91 4.97 12.15
C ILE A 217 9.63 4.38 13.39
N TRP A 218 10.31 3.25 13.28
CA TRP A 218 11.15 2.60 14.27
C TRP A 218 12.28 1.85 13.56
N ASP A 219 13.39 1.61 14.27
CA ASP A 219 14.62 1.04 13.70
C ASP A 219 15.20 -0.04 14.60
N LEU A 220 15.29 -1.26 14.09
CA LEU A 220 15.88 -2.43 14.75
C LEU A 220 17.38 -2.27 15.01
N GLU A 221 18.07 -1.44 14.22
CA GLU A 221 19.52 -1.19 14.33
C GLU A 221 19.84 0.09 15.12
N ALA A 222 18.84 0.73 15.72
CA ALA A 222 19.06 1.87 16.57
C ALA A 222 20.00 1.52 17.74
N PRO A 223 20.97 2.40 18.07
CA PRO A 223 21.91 2.14 19.15
C PRO A 223 21.20 2.06 20.50
N GLY A 224 21.68 1.17 21.37
CA GLY A 224 21.08 0.96 22.69
C GLY A 224 19.84 0.07 22.60
N ASN A 225 18.76 0.48 23.26
CA ASN A 225 17.52 -0.28 23.24
C ASN A 225 16.63 0.20 22.08
N TRP A 226 16.57 -0.57 20.99
CA TRP A 226 15.81 -0.21 19.80
C TRP A 226 14.30 -0.06 20.05
N ILE A 227 13.76 -0.68 21.10
CA ILE A 227 12.34 -0.53 21.49
C ILE A 227 12.00 0.93 21.81
N ASN A 228 12.97 1.71 22.26
CA ASN A 228 12.79 3.15 22.52
C ASN A 228 12.54 3.96 21.25
N THR A 229 12.79 3.38 20.06
CA THR A 229 12.42 4.00 18.79
C THR A 229 10.93 3.87 18.46
N PHE A 230 10.16 3.04 19.17
CA PHE A 230 8.71 2.99 18.96
C PHE A 230 8.02 4.21 19.57
N THR A 231 6.97 4.71 18.91
CA THR A 231 5.95 5.53 19.56
C THR A 231 5.02 4.66 20.43
N PRO A 232 4.26 5.22 21.38
CA PRO A 232 3.24 4.45 22.10
C PRO A 232 2.24 3.74 21.18
N TYR A 233 1.82 4.39 20.10
CA TYR A 233 0.97 3.79 19.08
C TYR A 233 1.67 2.61 18.38
N GLY A 234 2.97 2.75 18.09
CA GLY A 234 3.78 1.66 17.53
C GLY A 234 3.88 0.45 18.48
N LEU A 235 4.08 0.67 19.78
CA LEU A 235 4.07 -0.42 20.76
C LEU A 235 2.69 -1.09 20.84
N ALA A 236 1.62 -0.27 20.81
CA ALA A 236 0.25 -0.75 20.78
C ALA A 236 -0.02 -1.63 19.55
N PHE A 237 0.47 -1.19 18.38
CA PHE A 237 0.42 -1.95 17.14
C PHE A 237 1.19 -3.26 17.29
N ALA A 238 2.46 -3.20 17.69
CA ALA A 238 3.35 -4.35 17.77
C ALA A 238 2.80 -5.46 18.66
N GLY A 239 2.25 -5.10 19.84
CA GLY A 239 1.62 -6.02 20.78
C GLY A 239 0.21 -6.51 20.40
N GLY A 240 -0.38 -6.03 19.30
CA GLY A 240 -1.74 -6.40 18.89
C GLY A 240 -2.84 -5.80 19.77
N PHE A 241 -2.57 -4.63 20.37
CA PHE A 241 -3.57 -3.84 21.10
C PHE A 241 -4.37 -2.92 20.17
N LEU A 242 -3.91 -2.77 18.92
CA LEU A 242 -4.64 -2.17 17.81
C LEU A 242 -5.04 -3.26 16.81
N ASP A 243 -6.27 -3.19 16.29
CA ASP A 243 -6.70 -4.08 15.22
C ASP A 243 -5.91 -3.75 13.94
N SER A 244 -5.06 -4.69 13.51
CA SER A 244 -4.30 -4.59 12.28
C SER A 244 -4.56 -5.77 11.34
N SER A 245 -5.73 -6.40 11.48
CA SER A 245 -6.17 -7.54 10.67
C SER A 245 -6.27 -7.20 9.18
N LEU A 246 -6.58 -5.94 8.86
CA LEU A 246 -6.72 -5.42 7.48
C LEU A 246 -5.42 -5.44 6.66
N LEU A 247 -4.28 -5.68 7.30
CA LEU A 247 -2.99 -5.87 6.62
C LEU A 247 -2.80 -7.29 6.06
N GLY A 248 -3.73 -8.19 6.34
CA GLY A 248 -3.64 -9.59 5.93
C GLY A 248 -2.61 -10.39 6.73
N ALA A 249 -2.75 -11.72 6.69
CA ALA A 249 -1.84 -12.66 7.33
C ALA A 249 -1.93 -14.04 6.67
N TYR A 250 -0.80 -14.73 6.59
CA TYR A 250 -0.78 -16.17 6.35
C TYR A 250 -1.19 -16.92 7.63
N PRO A 251 -1.79 -18.12 7.52
CA PRO A 251 -1.85 -19.05 8.63
C PRO A 251 -0.44 -19.37 9.14
N ALA A 252 -0.23 -19.47 10.46
CA ALA A 252 1.09 -19.73 11.04
C ALA A 252 1.77 -20.99 10.46
N ALA A 253 1.00 -22.04 10.16
CA ALA A 253 1.50 -23.27 9.55
C ALA A 253 2.05 -23.08 8.13
N GLU A 254 1.65 -22.01 7.43
CA GLU A 254 2.12 -21.64 6.09
C GLU A 254 3.21 -20.55 6.15
N ASN A 255 3.59 -20.11 7.35
CA ASN A 255 4.51 -19.01 7.61
C ASN A 255 5.55 -19.37 8.69
N ASN A 256 6.06 -20.60 8.64
CA ASN A 256 7.13 -21.09 9.51
C ASN A 256 6.83 -21.00 11.03
N GLY A 257 5.55 -21.04 11.40
CA GLY A 257 5.07 -20.93 12.78
C GLY A 257 4.76 -19.50 13.24
N PHE A 258 5.01 -18.49 12.42
CA PHE A 258 4.76 -17.08 12.77
C PHE A 258 3.29 -16.68 12.54
N ASP A 259 2.63 -16.23 13.60
CA ASP A 259 1.32 -15.59 13.56
C ASP A 259 1.44 -14.07 13.55
N ARG A 260 0.63 -13.42 12.71
CA ARG A 260 0.44 -11.97 12.65
C ARG A 260 -1.05 -11.59 12.79
N ALA A 261 -1.93 -12.58 12.94
CA ALA A 261 -3.36 -12.31 13.05
C ALA A 261 -3.71 -11.67 14.41
N SER A 262 -2.91 -11.96 15.45
CA SER A 262 -3.15 -11.51 16.82
C SER A 262 -2.17 -10.46 17.35
N THR A 263 -1.07 -10.21 16.64
CA THR A 263 -0.05 -9.20 16.95
C THR A 263 0.33 -8.41 15.70
N GLY A 264 0.74 -7.14 15.86
CA GLY A 264 1.15 -6.33 14.71
C GLY A 264 2.49 -6.77 14.11
N LEU A 265 3.43 -7.18 14.97
CA LEU A 265 4.67 -7.85 14.58
C LEU A 265 4.44 -9.37 14.57
N PRO A 266 4.79 -10.08 13.49
CA PRO A 266 4.63 -11.53 13.48
C PRO A 266 5.50 -12.22 14.53
N THR A 267 5.02 -13.31 15.11
CA THR A 267 5.75 -14.07 16.13
C THR A 267 5.32 -15.52 16.20
N THR A 268 6.22 -16.39 16.64
CA THR A 268 5.91 -17.79 16.98
C THR A 268 5.21 -17.96 18.34
N ASP A 269 5.20 -16.92 19.19
CA ASP A 269 4.53 -16.93 20.49
C ASP A 269 3.78 -15.60 20.72
N PRO A 270 2.51 -15.51 20.27
CA PRO A 270 1.71 -14.30 20.41
C PRO A 270 1.50 -13.82 21.84
N GLU A 271 1.34 -14.75 22.79
CA GLU A 271 1.11 -14.41 24.19
C GLU A 271 2.36 -13.77 24.80
N ARG A 272 3.55 -14.33 24.53
CA ARG A 272 4.83 -13.78 24.97
C ARG A 272 5.11 -12.41 24.36
N MET A 273 4.92 -12.26 23.04
CA MET A 273 5.11 -10.99 22.35
C MET A 273 4.17 -9.90 22.88
N ARG A 274 2.89 -10.23 23.08
CA ARG A 274 1.90 -9.32 23.66
C ARG A 274 2.28 -8.90 25.08
N ALA A 275 2.74 -9.85 25.91
CA ALA A 275 3.18 -9.55 27.27
C ALA A 275 4.38 -8.59 27.30
N PHE A 276 5.37 -8.78 26.41
CA PHE A 276 6.50 -7.88 26.27
C PHE A 276 6.05 -6.45 25.94
N PHE A 277 5.24 -6.26 24.90
CA PHE A 277 4.78 -4.94 24.50
C PHE A 277 3.81 -4.28 25.50
N ALA A 278 3.03 -5.08 26.26
CA ALA A 278 2.26 -4.55 27.39
C ALA A 278 3.18 -3.96 28.48
N ALA A 279 4.26 -4.67 28.83
CA ALA A 279 5.23 -4.20 29.81
C ALA A 279 5.97 -2.94 29.33
N GLU A 280 6.24 -2.81 28.02
CA GLU A 280 6.80 -1.60 27.43
C GLU A 280 5.84 -0.40 27.49
N LEU A 281 4.54 -0.62 27.28
CA LEU A 281 3.53 0.41 27.50
C LEU A 281 3.44 0.81 28.98
N GLU A 282 3.43 -0.16 29.89
CA GLU A 282 3.38 0.09 31.34
C GLU A 282 4.59 0.89 31.81
N HIS A 283 5.78 0.55 31.30
CA HIS A 283 7.01 1.31 31.57
C HIS A 283 6.88 2.79 31.18
N ARG A 284 6.07 3.09 30.14
CA ARG A 284 5.78 4.44 29.66
C ARG A 284 4.54 5.08 30.32
N GLY A 285 3.98 4.44 31.35
CA GLY A 285 2.81 4.93 32.08
C GLY A 285 1.50 4.78 31.31
N LEU A 286 1.44 3.84 30.35
CA LEU A 286 0.28 3.54 29.52
C LEU A 286 -0.16 2.08 29.72
N SER A 287 -1.32 1.76 29.19
CA SER A 287 -1.93 0.43 29.23
C SER A 287 -2.50 0.06 27.86
N PRO A 288 -2.66 -1.25 27.56
CA PRO A 288 -3.41 -1.70 26.38
C PRO A 288 -4.79 -1.06 26.23
N GLU A 289 -5.48 -0.82 27.35
CA GLU A 289 -6.82 -0.27 27.40
C GLU A 289 -6.90 1.17 26.87
N ASP A 290 -5.79 1.92 26.89
CA ASP A 290 -5.72 3.27 26.33
C ASP A 290 -5.92 3.30 24.80
N PHE A 291 -5.85 2.12 24.14
CA PHE A 291 -6.01 1.96 22.69
C PHE A 291 -7.27 1.19 22.30
N ALA A 292 -8.12 0.80 23.26
CA ALA A 292 -9.27 -0.10 23.01
C ALA A 292 -10.33 0.49 22.07
N ASP A 293 -10.48 1.81 22.04
CA ASP A 293 -11.44 2.53 21.19
C ASP A 293 -10.82 2.99 19.85
N ALA A 294 -9.57 2.61 19.55
CA ALA A 294 -8.92 3.00 18.31
C ALA A 294 -9.50 2.25 17.11
N ASP A 295 -9.69 2.97 16.01
CA ASP A 295 -10.06 2.37 14.74
C ASP A 295 -8.98 1.39 14.22
N PRO A 296 -9.37 0.37 13.43
CA PRO A 296 -8.43 -0.50 12.75
C PRO A 296 -7.39 0.25 11.91
N THR A 297 -6.19 -0.31 11.85
CA THR A 297 -5.01 0.30 11.24
C THR A 297 -4.41 -0.57 10.14
N PRO A 298 -3.89 0.03 9.04
CA PRO A 298 -3.80 1.45 8.77
C PRO A 298 -5.11 2.05 8.25
N ALA A 299 -5.33 3.32 8.56
CA ALA A 299 -6.56 4.03 8.21
C ALA A 299 -6.96 3.92 6.73
N PRO A 300 -6.04 4.00 5.73
CA PRO A 300 -6.41 3.82 4.32
C PRO A 300 -7.11 2.49 4.02
N PHE A 301 -6.68 1.37 4.62
CA PHE A 301 -7.33 0.09 4.43
C PHE A 301 -8.63 -0.02 5.23
N TYR A 302 -8.72 0.62 6.39
CA TYR A 302 -9.97 0.70 7.14
C TYR A 302 -11.05 1.51 6.40
N GLN A 303 -10.69 2.65 5.79
CA GLN A 303 -11.62 3.40 4.95
C GLN A 303 -12.07 2.62 3.72
N GLN A 304 -11.20 1.78 3.15
CA GLN A 304 -11.58 0.88 2.07
C GLN A 304 -12.51 -0.25 2.55
N TYR A 305 -12.26 -0.78 3.74
CA TYR A 305 -13.11 -1.78 4.35
C TYR A 305 -14.53 -1.25 4.60
N LEU A 306 -14.65 -0.04 5.14
CA LEU A 306 -15.93 0.62 5.44
C LEU A 306 -16.70 1.11 4.20
N PHE A 307 -16.08 1.09 3.01
CA PHE A 307 -16.70 1.68 1.83
C PHE A 307 -17.99 0.95 1.44
N GLU A 308 -19.10 1.68 1.35
CA GLU A 308 -20.38 1.14 0.88
C GLU A 308 -20.60 1.51 -0.60
N PRO A 309 -20.66 0.53 -1.51
CA PRO A 309 -20.79 0.81 -2.93
C PRO A 309 -22.15 1.43 -3.27
N GLN A 310 -22.11 2.44 -4.13
CA GLN A 310 -23.29 3.08 -4.69
C GLN A 310 -23.58 2.54 -6.09
N VAL A 311 -24.72 2.91 -6.67
CA VAL A 311 -25.06 2.52 -8.04
C VAL A 311 -24.02 3.09 -9.02
N CYS A 312 -23.61 2.27 -9.98
CA CYS A 312 -22.68 2.67 -11.03
C CYS A 312 -23.22 3.82 -11.88
N ALA A 313 -22.33 4.65 -12.43
CA ALA A 313 -22.69 5.65 -13.41
C ALA A 313 -23.25 5.01 -14.69
N GLU A 314 -23.96 5.79 -15.50
CA GLU A 314 -24.56 5.28 -16.74
C GLU A 314 -23.49 4.69 -17.67
N GLY A 315 -23.63 3.40 -17.98
CA GLY A 315 -22.72 2.68 -18.87
C GLY A 315 -21.55 1.99 -18.17
N GLU A 316 -21.35 2.17 -16.86
CA GLU A 316 -20.44 1.36 -16.05
C GLU A 316 -21.09 0.01 -15.66
N GLY A 317 -20.26 -1.02 -15.44
CA GLY A 317 -20.71 -2.38 -15.17
C GLY A 317 -20.41 -3.36 -16.31
N VAL A 318 -21.11 -4.49 -16.33
CA VAL A 318 -20.98 -5.53 -17.36
C VAL A 318 -22.15 -5.44 -18.34
N ALA A 319 -21.85 -5.23 -19.62
CA ALA A 319 -22.84 -5.19 -20.70
C ALA A 319 -23.32 -6.59 -21.11
N ALA A 320 -24.41 -6.66 -21.89
CA ALA A 320 -24.98 -7.90 -22.43
C ALA A 320 -23.97 -8.77 -23.21
N ASP A 321 -23.06 -8.14 -23.95
CA ASP A 321 -22.00 -8.82 -24.69
C ASP A 321 -20.79 -9.23 -23.82
N GLY A 322 -20.89 -9.01 -22.51
CA GLY A 322 -19.87 -9.27 -21.51
C GLY A 322 -18.85 -8.14 -21.35
N THR A 323 -18.87 -7.08 -22.17
CA THR A 323 -17.89 -5.98 -22.06
C THR A 323 -18.01 -5.28 -20.71
N ILE A 324 -16.87 -5.15 -20.01
CA ILE A 324 -16.80 -4.49 -18.70
C ILE A 324 -16.34 -3.05 -18.90
N THR A 325 -17.12 -2.11 -18.37
CA THR A 325 -16.84 -0.68 -18.45
C THR A 325 -16.72 -0.08 -17.05
N TRP A 326 -15.72 0.76 -16.87
CA TRP A 326 -15.54 1.63 -15.70
C TRP A 326 -15.00 3.00 -16.12
N GLU A 327 -15.07 3.97 -15.22
CA GLU A 327 -14.44 5.29 -15.38
C GLU A 327 -13.29 5.47 -14.38
N GLY A 328 -12.33 6.37 -14.69
CA GLY A 328 -11.22 6.69 -13.77
C GLY A 328 -9.84 6.08 -14.12
N GLY A 329 -9.67 5.51 -15.31
CA GLY A 329 -8.33 5.14 -15.84
C GLY A 329 -8.17 3.66 -16.20
N SER A 330 -6.94 3.23 -16.46
CA SER A 330 -6.60 1.82 -16.73
C SER A 330 -6.40 1.04 -15.44
N ALA A 331 -6.78 -0.24 -15.43
CA ALA A 331 -6.82 -1.09 -14.25
C ALA A 331 -5.80 -2.23 -14.32
N ARG A 332 -5.23 -2.59 -13.17
CA ARG A 332 -4.45 -3.83 -13.03
C ARG A 332 -5.27 -5.00 -12.50
N TYR A 333 -6.35 -4.71 -11.77
CA TYR A 333 -7.24 -5.73 -11.22
C TYR A 333 -8.70 -5.36 -11.47
N VAL A 334 -9.46 -6.31 -12.00
CA VAL A 334 -10.89 -6.18 -12.24
C VAL A 334 -11.60 -7.33 -11.55
N TYR A 335 -12.53 -6.97 -10.67
CA TYR A 335 -13.36 -7.90 -9.92
C TYR A 335 -14.82 -7.74 -10.33
N VAL A 336 -15.50 -8.87 -10.44
CA VAL A 336 -16.96 -8.92 -10.42
C VAL A 336 -17.36 -9.79 -9.24
N LEU A 337 -18.15 -9.22 -8.33
CA LEU A 337 -18.55 -9.83 -7.07
C LEU A 337 -20.08 -9.90 -6.98
N ALA A 338 -20.57 -10.73 -6.07
CA ALA A 338 -21.94 -10.64 -5.58
C ALA A 338 -22.20 -9.23 -5.00
N ALA A 339 -23.44 -8.75 -5.08
CA ALA A 339 -23.78 -7.39 -4.64
C ALA A 339 -23.52 -7.12 -3.15
N ASP A 340 -23.58 -8.15 -2.32
CA ASP A 340 -23.33 -8.13 -0.88
C ASP A 340 -21.92 -8.60 -0.49
N ALA A 341 -21.05 -8.84 -1.47
CA ALA A 341 -19.68 -9.24 -1.20
C ALA A 341 -18.92 -8.11 -0.48
N PRO A 342 -18.08 -8.45 0.52
CA PRO A 342 -17.16 -7.49 1.12
C PRO A 342 -16.20 -6.87 0.09
N ASN A 343 -15.66 -5.69 0.42
CA ASN A 343 -14.61 -5.07 -0.37
C ASN A 343 -13.35 -5.95 -0.40
N PRO A 344 -12.74 -6.20 -1.58
CA PRO A 344 -11.41 -6.80 -1.66
C PRO A 344 -10.40 -5.98 -0.85
N GLY A 345 -9.56 -6.68 -0.08
CA GLY A 345 -8.52 -6.11 0.76
C GLY A 345 -7.12 -6.55 0.34
N VAL A 346 -6.19 -6.51 1.31
CA VAL A 346 -4.78 -6.85 1.09
C VAL A 346 -4.59 -8.38 1.07
N PRO A 347 -3.79 -8.94 0.14
CA PRO A 347 -3.41 -10.34 0.20
C PRO A 347 -2.66 -10.67 1.51
N PRO A 348 -2.49 -11.95 1.87
CA PRO A 348 -2.82 -13.15 1.09
C PRO A 348 -4.25 -13.66 1.29
N ASN A 349 -5.00 -13.08 2.23
CA ASN A 349 -6.27 -13.66 2.69
C ASN A 349 -7.48 -12.73 2.55
N LEU A 350 -7.30 -11.44 2.21
CA LEU A 350 -8.42 -10.49 2.05
C LEU A 350 -8.68 -10.10 0.59
N ASP A 351 -7.79 -10.46 -0.34
CA ASP A 351 -7.86 -10.09 -1.75
C ASP A 351 -8.89 -10.88 -2.56
N LEU A 352 -9.42 -11.98 -2.02
CA LEU A 352 -10.49 -12.78 -2.60
C LEU A 352 -11.63 -12.99 -1.59
N PRO A 353 -12.45 -11.96 -1.30
CA PRO A 353 -13.54 -12.08 -0.34
C PRO A 353 -14.60 -13.08 -0.81
N GLU A 354 -15.33 -13.66 0.15
CA GLU A 354 -16.51 -14.47 -0.14
C GLU A 354 -17.49 -13.68 -1.01
N GLY A 355 -18.03 -14.34 -2.05
CA GLY A 355 -18.86 -13.68 -3.06
C GLY A 355 -18.09 -13.18 -4.28
N THR A 356 -16.76 -13.36 -4.34
CA THR A 356 -16.01 -13.15 -5.59
C THR A 356 -16.50 -14.12 -6.66
N LEU A 357 -16.94 -13.60 -7.81
CA LEU A 357 -17.40 -14.39 -8.95
C LEU A 357 -16.30 -14.52 -10.00
N TRP A 358 -15.55 -13.43 -10.19
CA TRP A 358 -14.46 -13.36 -11.16
C TRP A 358 -13.43 -12.30 -10.74
N ARG A 359 -12.15 -12.64 -10.91
CA ARG A 359 -11.04 -11.69 -10.81
C ARG A 359 -10.05 -11.94 -11.92
N VAL A 360 -9.75 -10.88 -12.66
CA VAL A 360 -8.70 -10.85 -13.68
C VAL A 360 -7.70 -9.77 -13.34
N GLU A 361 -6.45 -10.05 -13.66
CA GLU A 361 -5.32 -9.16 -13.44
C GLU A 361 -4.29 -9.22 -14.56
N VAL A 362 -3.39 -8.26 -14.60
CA VAL A 362 -2.20 -8.28 -15.46
C VAL A 362 -0.92 -8.35 -14.62
N PRO A 363 0.16 -8.93 -15.15
CA PRO A 363 1.47 -8.90 -14.50
C PRO A 363 1.93 -7.47 -14.18
N TRP A 364 2.75 -7.33 -13.14
CA TRP A 364 3.22 -6.04 -12.65
C TRP A 364 4.04 -5.26 -13.69
N ASP A 365 4.77 -5.98 -14.55
CA ASP A 365 5.62 -5.45 -15.64
C ASP A 365 4.86 -5.25 -16.96
N SER A 366 3.56 -5.58 -16.98
CA SER A 366 2.69 -5.40 -18.15
C SER A 366 1.91 -4.08 -18.08
N SER A 367 1.48 -3.58 -19.24
CA SER A 367 0.57 -2.43 -19.31
C SER A 367 -0.77 -2.73 -18.62
N PRO A 368 -1.35 -1.75 -17.89
CA PRO A 368 -2.67 -1.91 -17.29
C PRO A 368 -3.77 -2.02 -18.37
N MET A 369 -4.86 -2.70 -18.03
CA MET A 369 -6.00 -2.91 -18.92
C MET A 369 -6.83 -1.62 -19.04
N PRO A 370 -7.08 -1.10 -20.25
CA PRO A 370 -7.99 0.03 -20.41
C PRO A 370 -9.45 -0.42 -20.22
N SER A 371 -10.31 0.52 -19.83
CA SER A 371 -11.77 0.29 -19.79
C SER A 371 -12.29 -0.24 -21.13
N ARG A 372 -13.29 -1.13 -21.09
CA ARG A 372 -13.89 -1.81 -22.26
C ARG A 372 -12.99 -2.81 -22.99
N SER A 373 -11.76 -3.04 -22.53
CA SER A 373 -10.87 -4.09 -23.10
C SER A 373 -11.13 -5.48 -22.52
N VAL A 374 -11.84 -5.56 -21.40
CA VAL A 374 -12.12 -6.81 -20.68
C VAL A 374 -13.55 -7.27 -20.97
N ARG A 375 -13.72 -8.57 -21.22
CA ARG A 375 -15.03 -9.21 -21.32
C ARG A 375 -15.18 -10.24 -20.24
N TYR A 376 -16.31 -10.22 -19.53
CA TYR A 376 -16.59 -11.13 -18.43
C TYR A 376 -16.43 -12.60 -18.85
N GLY A 377 -15.60 -13.34 -18.11
CA GLY A 377 -15.27 -14.74 -18.38
C GLY A 377 -14.34 -14.98 -19.58
N GLN A 378 -13.75 -13.93 -20.15
CA GLN A 378 -12.73 -14.03 -21.20
C GLN A 378 -11.45 -13.36 -20.72
N LEU A 379 -10.31 -13.98 -21.02
CA LEU A 379 -9.01 -13.42 -20.70
C LEU A 379 -8.51 -12.50 -21.82
N PRO A 380 -8.27 -11.20 -21.53
CA PRO A 380 -7.48 -10.35 -22.41
C PRO A 380 -6.08 -10.94 -22.63
N GLU A 381 -5.44 -10.55 -23.75
CA GLU A 381 -4.05 -10.90 -23.98
C GLU A 381 -3.15 -10.37 -22.86
N GLY A 382 -2.25 -11.21 -22.36
CA GLY A 382 -1.34 -10.86 -21.25
C GLY A 382 -1.97 -10.87 -19.86
N ALA A 383 -3.29 -11.03 -19.74
CA ALA A 383 -3.98 -11.10 -18.45
C ALA A 383 -4.03 -12.54 -17.90
N ARG A 384 -4.21 -12.64 -16.58
CA ARG A 384 -4.38 -13.89 -15.82
C ARG A 384 -5.73 -13.90 -15.11
N GLN A 385 -6.37 -15.07 -15.07
CA GLN A 385 -7.51 -15.29 -14.19
C GLN A 385 -6.98 -15.65 -12.80
N ALA A 386 -7.24 -14.80 -11.81
CA ALA A 386 -6.93 -15.09 -10.42
C ALA A 386 -8.09 -15.84 -9.74
N PHE A 387 -9.34 -15.59 -10.17
CA PHE A 387 -10.50 -16.33 -9.70
C PHE A 387 -11.58 -16.48 -10.78
N PRO A 388 -12.23 -17.64 -10.95
CA PRO A 388 -11.88 -18.91 -10.30
C PRO A 388 -10.51 -19.40 -10.77
N LYS A 389 -9.83 -20.23 -9.96
CA LYS A 389 -8.48 -20.74 -10.33
C LYS A 389 -8.49 -21.53 -11.64
N ASP A 390 -9.58 -22.25 -11.89
CA ASP A 390 -9.79 -23.07 -13.07
C ASP A 390 -11.21 -22.87 -13.63
N GLY A 391 -11.35 -22.98 -14.96
CA GLY A 391 -12.63 -22.90 -15.64
C GLY A 391 -13.16 -21.48 -15.85
N SER A 392 -14.43 -21.38 -16.25
CA SER A 392 -15.11 -20.11 -16.47
C SER A 392 -15.79 -19.63 -15.17
N PRO A 393 -15.90 -18.31 -14.95
CA PRO A 393 -16.66 -17.78 -13.83
C PRO A 393 -18.15 -18.14 -13.92
N ALA A 394 -18.86 -18.00 -12.80
CA ALA A 394 -20.31 -18.21 -12.77
C ALA A 394 -21.02 -17.25 -13.74
N VAL A 395 -22.04 -17.75 -14.45
CA VAL A 395 -22.82 -16.95 -15.40
C VAL A 395 -23.62 -15.89 -14.65
N LEU A 396 -23.53 -14.63 -15.10
CA LEU A 396 -24.35 -13.54 -14.59
C LEU A 396 -25.81 -13.74 -14.99
N LYS A 397 -26.73 -13.44 -14.09
CA LYS A 397 -28.17 -13.61 -14.27
C LYS A 397 -28.80 -12.27 -14.59
N ALA A 398 -29.50 -12.19 -15.72
CA ALA A 398 -30.25 -11.00 -16.10
C ALA A 398 -31.22 -10.57 -14.99
N GLY A 399 -31.29 -9.27 -14.72
CA GLY A 399 -32.09 -8.66 -13.65
C GLY A 399 -31.51 -8.81 -12.24
N SER A 400 -30.26 -9.29 -12.10
CA SER A 400 -29.55 -9.33 -10.81
C SER A 400 -28.55 -8.19 -10.70
N THR A 401 -28.37 -7.69 -9.48
CA THR A 401 -27.36 -6.69 -9.15
C THR A 401 -26.04 -7.37 -8.77
N TYR A 402 -24.92 -6.77 -9.16
CA TYR A 402 -23.56 -7.23 -8.90
C TYR A 402 -22.67 -6.05 -8.51
N TYR A 403 -21.53 -6.36 -7.89
CA TYR A 403 -20.55 -5.36 -7.48
C TYR A 403 -19.35 -5.39 -8.43
N LEU A 404 -19.14 -4.29 -9.15
CA LEU A 404 -17.93 -4.02 -9.91
C LEU A 404 -16.91 -3.33 -9.01
N TYR A 405 -15.74 -3.93 -8.86
CA TYR A 405 -14.63 -3.40 -8.08
C TYR A 405 -13.36 -3.42 -8.93
N VAL A 406 -12.78 -2.26 -9.18
CA VAL A 406 -11.65 -2.09 -10.12
C VAL A 406 -10.54 -1.31 -9.45
N LEU A 407 -9.31 -1.78 -9.61
CA LEU A 407 -8.13 -1.23 -8.96
C LEU A 407 -7.07 -0.83 -10.00
N ALA A 408 -6.47 0.34 -9.79
CA ALA A 408 -5.26 0.76 -10.48
C ALA A 408 -4.06 -0.10 -10.01
N ASP A 409 -4.01 -0.34 -8.70
CA ASP A 409 -3.12 -1.28 -8.05
C ASP A 409 -3.73 -1.74 -6.71
N ILE A 410 -3.13 -2.70 -6.01
CA ILE A 410 -3.63 -3.16 -4.70
C ILE A 410 -3.76 -1.99 -3.73
N GLY A 411 -4.96 -1.82 -3.17
CA GLY A 411 -5.28 -0.72 -2.26
C GLY A 411 -5.55 0.64 -2.94
N VAL A 412 -5.58 0.70 -4.28
CA VAL A 412 -5.80 1.94 -5.05
C VAL A 412 -7.04 1.80 -5.95
N PRO A 413 -8.25 2.08 -5.43
CA PRO A 413 -9.49 1.89 -6.17
C PRO A 413 -9.69 2.91 -7.30
N ILE A 414 -10.22 2.44 -8.43
CA ILE A 414 -10.67 3.23 -9.57
C ILE A 414 -12.20 3.38 -9.53
N THR A 415 -12.91 2.25 -9.60
CA THR A 415 -14.37 2.20 -9.47
C THR A 415 -14.78 1.14 -8.46
N ARG A 416 -15.86 1.43 -7.74
CA ARG A 416 -16.44 0.57 -6.72
C ARG A 416 -17.95 0.85 -6.67
N CYS A 417 -18.71 0.11 -7.46
CA CYS A 417 -20.13 0.40 -7.63
C CYS A 417 -20.98 -0.85 -7.95
N LEU A 418 -22.28 -0.75 -7.66
CA LEU A 418 -23.29 -1.75 -7.94
C LEU A 418 -23.90 -1.53 -9.33
N PHE A 419 -23.94 -2.57 -10.16
CA PHE A 419 -24.59 -2.54 -11.47
C PHE A 419 -25.67 -3.61 -11.57
N ASP A 420 -26.75 -3.28 -12.28
CA ASP A 420 -27.77 -4.25 -12.66
C ASP A 420 -27.42 -4.88 -14.00
N TYR A 421 -27.33 -6.22 -14.04
CA TYR A 421 -26.99 -6.92 -15.27
C TYR A 421 -28.24 -7.11 -16.15
N GLY A 422 -28.25 -6.48 -17.34
CA GLY A 422 -29.39 -6.49 -18.25
C GLY A 422 -29.64 -7.79 -19.02
N GLY A 423 -28.60 -8.63 -19.18
CA GLY A 423 -28.64 -9.87 -19.98
C GLY A 423 -28.16 -9.69 -21.42
#